data_AF-A0A0R1LXR6-F1
#
_entry.id   AF-A0A0R1LXR6-F1
#
_cell.length_a   1.000
_cell.length_b   1.000
_cell.length_c   1.000
_cell.angle_alpha   90.00
_cell.angle_beta   90.00
_cell.angle_gamma   90.00
#
_symmetry.space_group_name_H-M   'P 1'
#
loop_
_entity.id
_entity.type
_entity.pdbx_description
1 polymer ?
#
loop_
_entity_poly.entity_id
_entity_poly.type
_entity_poly.pdbx_seq_one_letter_code
_entity_poly.pdbx_strand_id
1 'polypeptide(L)' 'MENNPICVKCYEDGVIRKADVVDHVQEVKDNWSRRLDESNLQALCNVHHNAKTRNERKKRSQKP' A
#
# COMPACT_ATOMS: atom_id res chain seq x y z
N MET A 1 2.24 -16.84 -5.75
CA MET A 1 2.87 -15.52 -5.58
C MET A 1 3.24 -14.97 -6.95
N GLU A 2 2.31 -14.28 -7.58
CA GLU A 2 2.62 -13.41 -8.71
C GLU A 2 3.50 -12.29 -8.17
N ASN A 3 4.79 -12.34 -8.51
CA ASN A 3 5.72 -11.26 -8.20
C ASN A 3 5.29 -10.06 -9.04
N ASN A 4 4.37 -9.23 -8.55
CA ASN A 4 4.05 -7.95 -9.15
C ASN A 4 5.29 -7.06 -9.04
N PRO A 5 6.13 -6.96 -10.10
CA PRO A 5 7.39 -6.24 -9.99
C PRO A 5 7.14 -4.72 -10.10
N ILE A 6 5.89 -4.32 -10.33
CA ILE A 6 5.46 -2.96 -10.67
C ILE A 6 4.64 -2.41 -9.52
N CYS A 7 4.86 -1.14 -9.20
CA CYS A 7 4.01 -0.41 -8.29
C CYS A 7 2.59 -0.30 -8.86
N VAL A 8 1.61 -0.87 -8.17
CA VAL A 8 0.21 -0.89 -8.64
C VAL A 8 -0.36 0.51 -8.87
N LYS A 9 0.02 1.47 -8.01
CA LYS A 9 -0.38 2.88 -8.16
C LYS A 9 0.25 3.57 -9.35
N CYS A 10 1.54 3.34 -9.61
CA CYS A 10 2.15 3.85 -10.83
C CYS A 10 1.48 3.26 -12.07
N TYR A 11 1.14 1.98 -12.06
CA TYR A 11 0.43 1.34 -13.16
C TYR A 11 -0.95 1.96 -13.40
N GLU A 12 -1.72 2.23 -12.34
CA GLU A 12 -2.98 2.99 -12.41
C GLU A 12 -2.79 4.40 -13.02
N ASP A 13 -1.66 5.05 -12.73
CA ASP A 13 -1.29 6.36 -13.30
C ASP A 13 -0.76 6.28 -14.76
N GLY A 14 -0.73 5.09 -15.36
CA GLY A 14 -0.16 4.86 -16.70
C GLY A 14 1.38 4.87 -16.75
N VAL A 15 2.04 4.73 -15.60
CA VAL A 15 3.50 4.74 -15.44
C VAL A 15 4.01 3.36 -15.03
N ILE A 16 4.93 2.79 -15.79
CA ILE A 16 5.61 1.55 -15.39
C ILE A 16 6.78 1.92 -14.48
N ARG A 17 6.67 1.58 -13.19
CA ARG A 17 7.75 1.75 -12.21
C ARG A 17 7.86 0.51 -11.33
N LYS A 18 9.09 0.10 -11.04
CA LYS A 18 9.37 -1.02 -10.14
C LYS A 18 8.78 -0.79 -8.74
N ALA A 19 8.23 -1.83 -8.12
CA ALA A 19 7.86 -1.81 -6.71
C ALA A 19 9.10 -1.98 -5.82
N ASP A 20 9.14 -1.23 -4.73
CA ASP A 20 10.21 -1.26 -3.73
C ASP A 20 9.78 -2.04 -2.48
N VAL A 21 8.48 -2.09 -2.20
CA VAL A 21 7.91 -2.65 -0.98
C VAL A 21 6.56 -3.31 -1.23
N VAL A 22 6.22 -4.31 -0.40
CA VAL A 22 4.86 -4.85 -0.28
C VAL A 22 4.22 -4.21 0.96
N ASP A 23 3.08 -3.59 0.76
CA ASP A 23 2.35 -2.84 1.79
C ASP A 23 0.93 -3.39 1.95
N HIS A 24 0.34 -3.22 3.14
CA HIS A 24 -1.03 -3.63 3.41
C HIS A 24 -2.03 -2.54 3.03
N VAL A 25 -3.00 -2.84 2.15
CA VAL A 25 -4.09 -1.92 1.79
C VAL A 25 -4.82 -1.42 3.04
N GLN A 26 -5.22 -2.33 3.92
CA GLN A 26 -5.66 -2.06 5.29
C GLN A 26 -4.53 -2.40 6.25
N GLU A 27 -4.05 -1.40 7.02
CA GLU A 27 -2.92 -1.59 7.92
C GLU A 27 -3.18 -2.72 8.93
N VAL A 28 -2.14 -3.51 9.20
CA VAL A 28 -2.20 -4.65 10.14
C VAL A 28 -2.73 -4.25 11.52
N LYS A 29 -2.41 -3.02 11.96
CA LYS A 29 -2.89 -2.45 13.22
C LYS A 29 -4.41 -2.27 13.24
N ASP A 30 -5.03 -2.01 12.10
CA ASP A 30 -6.47 -1.77 11.98
C ASP A 30 -7.25 -3.07 11.72
N ASN A 31 -6.64 -4.08 11.10
CA ASN A 31 -7.26 -5.39 10.89
C ASN A 31 -6.24 -6.55 10.81
N TRP A 32 -5.92 -7.13 11.97
CA TRP A 32 -4.95 -8.23 12.11
C TRP A 32 -5.34 -9.50 11.33
N SER A 33 -6.63 -9.76 11.16
CA SER A 33 -7.13 -10.96 10.46
C SER A 33 -6.73 -10.98 8.99
N ARG A 34 -6.47 -9.80 8.39
CA ARG A 34 -6.09 -9.65 6.97
C ARG A 34 -4.59 -9.50 6.73
N ARG A 35 -3.74 -9.75 7.74
CA ARG A 35 -2.28 -9.52 7.63
C ARG A 35 -1.59 -10.40 6.57
N LEU A 36 -2.17 -11.55 6.23
CA LEU A 36 -1.69 -12.51 5.21
C LEU A 36 -2.67 -12.67 4.05
N ASP A 37 -3.74 -11.87 4.00
CA ASP A 37 -4.68 -11.89 2.89
C ASP A 37 -4.02 -11.25 1.67
N GLU A 38 -3.79 -12.05 0.61
CA GLU A 38 -3.13 -11.57 -0.61
C GLU A 38 -3.90 -10.40 -1.25
N SER A 39 -5.23 -10.36 -1.13
CA SER A 39 -6.05 -9.24 -1.63
C SER A 39 -5.88 -7.95 -0.81
N ASN A 40 -5.28 -8.06 0.38
CA ASN A 40 -4.91 -6.93 1.24
C ASN A 40 -3.45 -6.50 1.06
N LEU A 41 -2.68 -7.15 0.18
CA LEU A 41 -1.29 -6.80 -0.11
C LEU A 41 -1.19 -6.07 -1.45
N GLN A 42 -0.39 -5.01 -1.50
CA GLN A 42 -0.13 -4.23 -2.70
C GLN A 42 1.36 -3.94 -2.85
N ALA A 43 1.88 -4.08 -4.08
CA ALA A 43 3.25 -3.72 -4.42
C ALA A 43 3.34 -2.22 -4.70
N LEU A 44 4.15 -1.49 -3.95
CA LEU A 44 4.29 -0.03 -4.06
C LEU A 44 5.76 0.39 -4.25
N CYS A 45 5.96 1.50 -4.97
CA CYS A 45 7.22 2.23 -4.90
C CYS A 45 7.25 3.08 -3.63
N ASN A 46 8.44 3.50 -3.21
CA ASN A 46 8.63 4.31 -2.00
C ASN A 46 7.82 5.61 -2.00
N VAL A 47 7.64 6.23 -3.18
CA VAL A 47 6.83 7.45 -3.32
C VAL A 47 5.38 7.21 -2.90
N HIS A 48 4.76 6.16 -3.44
CA HIS A 48 3.37 5.83 -3.15
C HIS A 48 3.17 5.25 -1.75
N HIS A 49 4.12 4.44 -1.28
CA HIS A 49 4.12 3.94 0.09
C HIS A 49 4.14 5.10 1.11
N ASN A 50 5.07 6.04 0.95
CA ASN A 50 5.17 7.21 1.85
C ASN A 50 3.92 8.10 1.78
N ALA A 51 3.34 8.26 0.58
CA ALA A 51 2.09 9.00 0.41
C ALA A 51 0.93 8.34 1.16
N LYS A 52 0.78 7.01 1.08
CA LYS A 52 -0.20 6.25 1.85
C LYS A 52 0.01 6.43 3.35
N THR A 53 1.22 6.20 3.87
CA THR A 53 1.51 6.38 5.30
C THR A 53 1.14 7.78 5.79
N ARG A 54 1.46 8.82 5.02
CA ARG A 54 1.07 10.20 5.34
C ARG A 54 -0.45 10.38 5.39
N ASN A 55 -1.18 9.80 4.43
CA ASN A 55 -2.63 9.89 4.37
C ASN A 55 -3.30 9.14 5.54
N GLU A 56 -2.82 7.94 5.89
CA GLU A 56 -3.33 7.18 7.04
C GLU A 56 -3.08 7.89 8.37
N ARG A 57 -1.90 8.53 8.53
CA ARG A 57 -1.62 9.40 9.68
C ARG A 57 -2.60 10.57 9.77
N LYS A 58 -2.86 11.25 8.65
CA LYS A 58 -3.84 12.36 8.58
C LYS A 58 -5.25 11.91 8.95
N LYS A 59 -5.69 10.75 8.48
CA LYS A 59 -7.00 10.17 8.83
C LYS A 59 -7.11 9.91 10.33
N ARG A 60 -6.04 9.41 10.96
CA ARG A 60 -6.00 9.15 12.42
C ARG A 60 -6.03 10.44 13.25
N SER A 61 -5.35 11.50 12.81
CA SER A 61 -5.38 12.79 13.50
C SER A 61 -6.71 13.55 13.35
N GLN A 62 -7.55 13.17 12.38
CA GLN A 62 -8.86 13.78 12.13
C GLN A 62 -10.02 12.98 12.73
N LYS A 63 -9.74 11.85 13.39
CA LYS A 63 -10.76 11.11 14.16
C LYS A 63 -11.01 11.86 15.48
N PRO A 64 -12.26 12.21 15.82
CA PRO A 64 -12.59 12.86 17.08
C PRO A 64 -12.27 11.98 18.29
#